data_AF-F2UAC0-F1
#
_entry.id   AF-F2UAC0-F1
#
_cell.length_a   1.000
_cell.length_b   1.000
_cell.length_c   1.000
_cell.angle_alpha   90.00
_cell.angle_beta   90.00
_cell.angle_gamma   90.00
#
_symmetry.space_group_name_H-M   'P 1'
#
loop_
_entity.id
_entity.type
_entity.pdbx_description
1 polymer ?
#
loop_
_entity_poly.entity_id
_entity_poly.type
_entity_poly.pdbx_seq_one_letter_code
_entity_poly.pdbx_strand_id
1 'polypeptide(L)'
;MAMGSMPVQLQGLNEEDGNAVAVVWMVRTVTAAVFMMANARMWVAFSAALAASESAFVPTIVNFVINSITSTLLGFVVFGDAIVWQVALGNACMISGAVLLLSA
;
A
#
# COMPACT_ATOMS: atom_id res chain seq x y z
N MET A 1 -24.20 49.79 8.87
CA MET A 1 -23.36 49.30 7.75
C MET A 1 -23.36 47.79 7.80
N ALA A 2 -24.23 47.15 7.01
CA ALA A 2 -24.23 45.71 6.82
C ALA A 2 -23.40 45.41 5.57
N MET A 3 -22.20 44.84 5.75
CA MET A 3 -21.43 44.28 4.64
C MET A 3 -22.15 43.03 4.16
N GLY A 4 -22.77 43.14 2.98
CA GLY A 4 -23.44 42.03 2.32
C GLY A 4 -22.43 40.92 2.03
N SER A 5 -22.69 39.73 2.57
CA SER A 5 -22.06 38.50 2.14
C SER A 5 -22.40 38.27 0.67
N MET A 6 -21.44 38.49 -0.22
CA MET A 6 -21.58 38.08 -1.61
C MET A 6 -21.69 36.55 -1.63
N PRO A 7 -22.77 35.98 -2.19
CA PRO A 7 -22.78 34.55 -2.47
C PRO A 7 -21.69 34.29 -3.49
N VAL A 8 -20.75 33.39 -3.17
CA VAL A 8 -19.85 32.80 -4.16
C VAL A 8 -20.75 32.07 -5.15
N GLN A 9 -21.05 32.71 -6.26
CA GLN A 9 -21.72 32.09 -7.38
C GLN A 9 -20.77 31.02 -7.93
N LEU A 10 -21.05 29.76 -7.61
CA LEU A 10 -20.51 28.58 -8.29
C LEU A 10 -21.11 28.51 -9.71
N GLN A 11 -20.91 29.57 -10.49
CA GLN A 11 -21.42 29.70 -11.84
C GLN A 11 -20.26 29.41 -12.77
N GLY A 12 -20.15 28.15 -13.19
CA GLY A 12 -19.18 27.71 -14.20
C GLY A 12 -18.43 26.41 -13.92
N LEU A 13 -19.00 25.41 -13.22
CA LEU A 13 -18.52 24.04 -13.38
C LEU A 13 -19.07 23.54 -14.72
N ASN A 14 -18.25 23.59 -15.77
CA ASN A 14 -18.59 22.98 -17.05
C ASN A 14 -18.89 21.48 -16.80
N GLU A 15 -19.80 20.88 -17.57
CA GLU A 15 -20.05 19.42 -17.49
C GLU A 15 -18.76 18.59 -17.62
N GLU A 16 -17.73 19.14 -18.29
CA GLU A 16 -16.38 18.57 -18.35
C GLU A 16 -15.69 18.44 -16.97
N ASP A 17 -15.87 19.41 -16.06
CA ASP A 17 -15.31 19.37 -14.70
C ASP A 17 -16.05 18.35 -13.83
N GLY A 18 -17.38 18.26 -14.00
CA GLY A 18 -18.20 17.24 -13.34
C GLY A 18 -17.80 15.82 -13.75
N ASN A 19 -17.51 15.61 -15.03
CA ASN A 19 -17.04 14.33 -15.55
C ASN A 19 -15.63 13.99 -15.03
N ALA A 20 -14.70 14.95 -15.02
CA ALA A 20 -13.35 14.76 -14.48
C ALA A 20 -13.37 14.37 -12.99
N VAL A 21 -14.21 15.03 -12.19
CA VAL A 21 -14.39 14.71 -10.76
C VAL A 21 -14.96 13.29 -10.59
N ALA A 22 -15.96 12.91 -11.38
CA ALA A 22 -16.53 11.56 -11.35
C ALA A 22 -15.49 10.48 -11.70
N VAL A 23 -14.67 10.70 -12.73
CA VAL A 23 -13.58 9.79 -13.12
C VAL A 23 -12.55 9.64 -12.00
N VAL A 24 -12.13 10.74 -11.36
CA VAL A 24 -11.18 10.68 -10.22
C VAL A 24 -11.75 9.87 -9.06
N TRP A 25 -13.03 10.05 -8.73
CA TRP A 25 -13.68 9.26 -7.69
C TRP A 25 -13.77 7.78 -8.06
N MET A 26 -14.13 7.45 -9.30
CA MET A 26 -14.14 6.07 -9.79
C MET A 26 -12.76 5.42 -9.67
N VAL A 27 -11.69 6.12 -10.12
CA VAL A 27 -10.31 5.62 -10.02
C VAL A 27 -9.91 5.38 -8.56
N ARG A 28 -10.24 6.31 -7.64
CA ARG A 28 -9.95 6.16 -6.21
C ARG A 28 -10.68 4.98 -5.60
N THR A 29 -11.97 4.80 -5.90
CA THR A 29 -12.77 3.69 -5.37
C THR A 29 -12.28 2.35 -5.87
N VAL A 30 -11.94 2.24 -7.17
CA VAL A 30 -11.37 1.01 -7.74
C VAL A 30 -10.01 0.72 -7.10
N THR A 31 -9.15 1.73 -6.96
CA THR A 31 -7.83 1.57 -6.31
C THR A 31 -7.98 1.08 -4.87
N ALA A 32 -8.89 1.68 -4.09
CA ALA A 32 -9.17 1.27 -2.73
C ALA A 32 -9.73 -0.16 -2.66
N ALA A 33 -10.62 -0.54 -3.57
CA ALA A 33 -11.18 -1.89 -3.62
C ALA A 33 -10.11 -2.95 -3.95
N VAL A 34 -9.22 -2.66 -4.91
CA VAL A 34 -8.10 -3.55 -5.26
C VAL A 34 -7.12 -3.67 -4.09
N PHE A 35 -6.79 -2.56 -3.43
CA PHE A 35 -5.93 -2.55 -2.25
C PHE A 35 -6.53 -3.40 -1.11
N MET A 36 -7.82 -3.21 -0.80
CA MET A 36 -8.51 -3.99 0.23
C MET A 36 -8.57 -5.47 -0.13
N MET A 37 -8.81 -5.83 -1.39
CA MET A 37 -8.84 -7.22 -1.83
C MET A 37 -7.46 -7.88 -1.76
N ALA A 38 -6.40 -7.18 -2.16
CA ALA A 38 -5.02 -7.67 -2.04
C ALA A 38 -4.64 -7.88 -0.56
N ASN A 39 -4.96 -6.91 0.30
CA ASN A 39 -4.71 -6.99 1.73
C ASN A 39 -5.49 -8.15 2.37
N ALA A 40 -6.76 -8.34 2.01
CA ALA A 40 -7.57 -9.46 2.49
C ALA A 40 -6.97 -10.82 2.11
N ARG A 41 -6.52 -10.98 0.86
CA ARG A 41 -5.85 -12.22 0.41
C ARG A 41 -4.57 -12.50 1.18
N MET A 42 -3.75 -11.47 1.41
CA MET A 42 -2.53 -11.58 2.22
C MET A 42 -2.86 -12.05 3.64
N TRP A 43 -3.86 -11.44 4.28
CA TRP A 43 -4.28 -11.81 5.64
C TRP A 43 -4.84 -13.22 5.75
N VAL A 44 -5.57 -13.69 4.74
CA VAL A 44 -6.05 -15.09 4.70
C VAL A 44 -4.88 -16.06 4.62
N ALA A 45 -3.92 -15.82 3.73
CA ALA A 45 -2.73 -16.67 3.61
C ALA A 45 -1.87 -16.65 4.88
N PHE A 46 -1.69 -15.46 5.48
CA PHE A 46 -0.97 -15.29 6.74
C PHE A 46 -1.65 -16.02 7.91
N SER A 47 -2.98 -15.94 8.00
CA SER A 47 -3.74 -16.64 9.05
C SER A 47 -3.65 -18.16 8.91
N ALA A 48 -3.67 -18.67 7.68
CA ALA A 48 -3.46 -20.09 7.41
C ALA A 48 -2.03 -20.53 7.81
N ALA A 49 -1.02 -19.72 7.49
CA ALA A 49 0.37 -19.99 7.87
C ALA A 49 0.56 -19.97 9.39
N LEU A 50 -0.09 -19.04 10.10
CA LEU A 50 -0.09 -18.98 11.56
C LEU A 50 -0.73 -20.23 12.19
N ALA A 51 -1.86 -20.68 11.65
CA ALA A 51 -2.55 -21.86 12.17
C ALA A 51 -1.76 -23.16 11.95
N ALA A 52 -0.93 -23.22 10.92
CA ALA A 52 -0.09 -24.37 10.60
C ALA A 52 1.28 -24.36 11.31
N SER A 53 1.67 -23.24 11.91
CA SER A 53 3.00 -23.09 12.53
C SER A 53 2.93 -23.31 14.04
N GLU A 54 3.95 -23.97 14.61
CA GLU A 54 4.07 -24.15 16.06
C GLU A 54 4.36 -22.82 16.80
N SER A 55 4.89 -21.84 16.08
CA SER A 55 5.20 -20.50 16.59
C SER A 55 4.71 -19.42 15.64
N ALA A 56 4.10 -18.38 16.20
CA ALA A 56 3.68 -17.20 15.44
C ALA A 56 4.86 -16.34 14.95
N PHE A 57 6.06 -16.54 15.52
CA PHE A 57 7.23 -15.70 15.25
C PHE A 57 7.72 -15.83 13.80
N VAL A 58 7.94 -17.07 13.35
CA VAL A 58 8.44 -17.37 11.99
C VAL A 58 7.52 -16.80 10.90
N PRO A 59 6.21 -17.14 10.85
CA PRO A 59 5.33 -16.61 9.81
C PRO A 59 5.21 -15.07 9.87
N THR A 60 5.28 -14.46 11.07
CA THR A 60 5.24 -13.00 11.22
C THR A 60 6.47 -12.34 10.61
N ILE A 61 7.66 -12.86 10.88
CA ILE A 61 8.91 -12.36 10.29
C ILE A 61 8.88 -12.53 8.77
N VAL A 62 8.52 -13.72 8.28
CA VAL A 62 8.44 -13.97 6.84
C VAL A 62 7.47 -13.00 6.16
N ASN A 63 6.28 -12.78 6.74
CA ASN A 63 5.31 -11.81 6.24
C ASN A 63 5.86 -10.37 6.23
N PHE A 64 6.59 -9.97 7.27
CA PHE A 64 7.22 -8.65 7.33
C PHE A 64 8.32 -8.48 6.26
N VAL A 65 9.20 -9.46 6.11
CA VAL A 65 10.30 -9.44 5.14
C VAL A 65 9.76 -9.39 3.71
N ILE A 66 8.76 -10.22 3.37
CA ILE A 66 8.11 -10.19 2.07
C ILE A 66 7.50 -8.81 1.79
N ASN A 67 6.73 -8.25 2.75
CA ASN A 67 6.12 -6.93 2.58
C ASN A 67 7.15 -5.82 2.37
N SER A 68 8.25 -5.83 3.13
CA SER A 68 9.32 -4.82 3.00
C SER A 68 9.99 -4.88 1.62
N ILE A 69 10.33 -6.08 1.16
CA ILE A 69 10.98 -6.29 -0.15
C ILE A 69 10.02 -5.91 -1.27
N THR A 70 8.78 -6.42 -1.25
CA THR A 70 7.78 -6.12 -2.27
C THR A 70 7.48 -4.63 -2.34
N SER A 71 7.38 -3.93 -1.20
CA SER A 71 7.18 -2.48 -1.17
C SER A 71 8.35 -1.71 -1.77
N THR A 72 9.58 -2.12 -1.47
CA THR A 72 10.79 -1.50 -2.05
C THR A 72 10.86 -1.72 -3.56
N LEU A 73 10.57 -2.93 -4.02
CA LEU A 73 10.57 -3.27 -5.45
C LEU A 73 9.47 -2.54 -6.20
N LEU A 74 8.25 -2.46 -5.65
CA LEU A 74 7.16 -1.69 -6.25
C LEU A 74 7.48 -0.19 -6.26
N GLY A 75 8.08 0.35 -5.18
CA GLY A 75 8.61 1.72 -5.13
C GLY A 75 9.51 2.02 -6.33
N PHE A 76 10.51 1.16 -6.53
CA PHE A 76 11.45 1.29 -7.63
C PHE A 76 10.81 1.12 -9.02
N VAL A 77 9.99 0.08 -9.21
CA VAL A 77 9.45 -0.27 -10.53
C VAL A 77 8.32 0.66 -10.97
N VAL A 78 7.42 1.04 -10.05
CA VAL A 78 6.20 1.79 -10.37
C VAL A 78 6.43 3.29 -10.28
N PHE A 79 7.13 3.75 -9.23
CA PHE A 79 7.32 5.18 -8.97
C PHE A 79 8.70 5.69 -9.41
N GLY A 80 9.62 4.79 -9.78
CA GLY A 80 10.99 5.16 -10.14
C GLY A 80 11.83 5.61 -8.94
N ASP A 81 11.41 5.25 -7.73
CA ASP A 81 12.09 5.67 -6.50
C ASP A 81 13.51 5.11 -6.45
N ALA A 82 14.49 5.97 -6.18
CA ALA A 82 15.87 5.53 -6.03
C ALA A 82 16.02 4.61 -4.81
N ILE A 83 16.52 3.39 -5.03
CA ILE A 83 16.82 2.46 -3.93
C ILE A 83 18.04 3.00 -3.19
N VAL A 84 17.80 3.63 -2.03
CA VAL A 84 18.86 4.10 -1.14
C VAL A 84 19.61 2.88 -0.59
N TRP A 85 20.94 2.96 -0.53
CA TRP A 85 21.80 1.84 -0.11
C TRP A 85 21.42 1.28 1.28
N GLN A 86 20.93 2.13 2.18
CA GLN A 86 20.46 1.75 3.53
C GLN A 86 19.28 0.79 3.46
N VAL A 87 18.35 1.02 2.53
CA VAL A 87 17.16 0.17 2.32
C VAL A 87 17.58 -1.16 1.71
N ALA A 88 18.51 -1.14 0.74
CA ALA A 88 19.07 -2.35 0.15
C ALA A 88 19.79 -3.22 1.19
N LEU A 89 20.63 -2.61 2.04
CA LEU A 89 21.32 -3.30 3.12
C LEU A 89 20.34 -3.85 4.17
N GLY A 90 19.34 -3.05 4.56
CA GLY A 90 18.28 -3.48 5.48
C GLY A 90 17.52 -4.69 4.95
N ASN A 91 17.10 -4.67 3.68
CA ASN A 91 16.46 -5.80 3.03
C ASN A 91 17.38 -7.03 2.97
N ALA A 92 18.67 -6.85 2.69
CA ALA A 92 19.63 -7.96 2.70
C ALA A 92 19.77 -8.60 4.10
N CYS A 93 19.87 -7.80 5.16
CA CYS A 93 19.90 -8.29 6.54
C CYS A 93 18.59 -9.00 6.94
N MET A 94 17.45 -8.49 6.49
CA MET A 94 16.14 -9.12 6.72
C MET A 94 16.03 -10.48 6.02
N ILE A 95 16.50 -10.59 4.77
CA ILE A 95 16.53 -11.85 4.03
C ILE A 95 17.44 -12.86 4.72
N SER A 96 18.66 -12.47 5.08
CA SER A 96 19.60 -13.38 5.74
C SER A 96 19.09 -13.86 7.10
N GLY A 97 18.49 -12.95 7.89
CA GLY A 97 17.84 -13.31 9.16
C GLY A 97 16.66 -14.27 8.98
N ALA A 98 15.83 -14.06 7.96
CA ALA A 98 14.72 -14.96 7.64
C ALA A 98 15.21 -16.35 7.19
N VAL A 99 16.26 -16.42 6.36
CA VAL A 99 16.86 -17.70 5.94
C VAL A 99 17.41 -18.46 7.14
N LEU A 100 18.12 -17.79 8.04
CA LEU A 100 18.64 -18.42 9.26
C LEU A 100 17.52 -19.01 10.12
N LEU A 101 16.42 -18.26 10.29
CA LEU A 101 15.25 -18.72 11.06
C LEU A 101 14.54 -19.91 10.42
N LEU A 102 14.53 -20.01 9.09
CA LEU A 102 13.93 -21.15 8.37
C LEU A 102 14.85 -22.37 8.33
N SER A 103 16.14 -22.21 8.63
CA SER A 103 17.14 -23.29 8.65
C SER A 103 17.42 -23.88 10.04
N ALA A 104 16.85 -23.28 11.08
CA ALA A 104 16.98 -23.69 12.48
C ALA A 104 15.83 -24.62 12.88
#